data_AF-A0A1T3P1M4-F1
#
_entry.id   AF-A0A1T3P1M4-F1
#
_cell.length_a   1.000
_cell.length_b   1.000
_cell.length_c   1.000
_cell.angle_alpha   90.00
_cell.angle_beta   90.00
_cell.angle_gamma   90.00
#
_symmetry.space_group_name_H-M   'P 1'
#
loop_
_entity.id
_entity.type
_entity.pdbx_description
1 polymer ?
#
loop_
_entity_poly.entity_id
_entity_poly.type
_entity_poly.pdbx_seq_one_letter_code
_entity_poly.pdbx_strand_id
1 'polypeptide(L)'
;MPTGIDFSFSRVPPATARAAGHTFAISYLTDLDTPHRAKAWTLPEITAYRAAGLGVVAVWQGGGPDRTTAWRGGYDRGRRDARLAAQQAGALGRPEGDQGRPVYFAVDYDVSSSDLAAVAEYFRGVRSVFDPANVGVYGGRRVIEWAMSSGAAAWWWQTGAWSGTYRVPGIHLWQRVPSTRLGSYDIDIDDAHQPDYGQWFDPPGGVMAWCPFAQRMELQPESDNQVAIKPTQFILHSIAAPWTPKRIYEYWHDSTNLESHFGLGFDGSLAQFIGTLTRADASAQANVRAISLESASNLEHTDPWTDAQVAVIIRLGVWLCQTHGIPAHRPPTWDAPGIGYHRMFRQWSTDGTACPGDARVEQFDEVILPGIQRVLAGGPVPPVPSNSSGGFMATPVETWSYANPNDGPDAWQRLKDSSPEGVWNYKFGETDDGAPSAADYLRGIHGDVVALSEAMSEALAALTAKVDALAVPAKEAGK
;
A
#
# COMPACT_ATOMS: atom_id res chain seq x y z
N MET A 1 10.91 20.12 -6.65
CA MET A 1 9.53 19.59 -6.79
C MET A 1 9.45 18.90 -8.14
N PRO A 2 8.92 17.67 -8.22
CA PRO A 2 8.67 17.02 -9.49
C PRO A 2 7.74 17.89 -10.35
N THR A 3 7.97 17.90 -11.68
CA THR A 3 7.11 18.64 -12.62
C THR A 3 6.45 17.68 -13.58
N GLY A 4 5.22 18.00 -13.97
CA GLY A 4 4.48 17.28 -14.98
C GLY A 4 3.92 18.21 -16.01
N ILE A 5 3.21 17.62 -16.96
CA ILE A 5 2.57 18.33 -18.06
C ILE A 5 1.13 17.88 -18.25
N ASP A 6 0.26 18.81 -18.58
CA ASP A 6 -1.03 18.51 -19.17
C ASP A 6 -1.11 19.09 -20.59
N PHE A 7 -1.82 18.39 -21.46
CA PHE A 7 -2.03 18.83 -22.84
C PHE A 7 -3.36 18.31 -23.37
N SER A 8 -4.13 19.20 -24.00
CA SER A 8 -5.42 18.85 -24.58
C SER A 8 -5.29 18.08 -25.90
N PHE A 9 -4.49 18.56 -26.86
CA PHE A 9 -4.47 17.98 -28.22
C PHE A 9 -3.09 17.56 -28.72
N SER A 10 -2.00 18.10 -28.16
CA SER A 10 -0.66 18.02 -28.77
C SER A 10 -0.01 16.63 -28.75
N ARG A 11 -0.48 15.69 -27.92
CA ARG A 11 0.02 14.29 -27.83
C ARG A 11 1.54 14.22 -27.74
N VAL A 12 2.08 14.75 -26.64
CA VAL A 12 3.53 14.75 -26.37
C VAL A 12 4.04 13.31 -26.25
N PRO A 13 5.11 12.91 -26.98
CA PRO A 13 5.73 11.61 -26.81
C PRO A 13 6.36 11.46 -25.42
N PRO A 14 6.24 10.31 -24.74
CA PRO A 14 6.81 10.11 -23.40
C PRO A 14 8.31 10.39 -23.30
N ALA A 15 9.09 10.00 -24.33
CA ALA A 15 10.52 10.26 -24.39
C ALA A 15 10.84 11.77 -24.42
N THR A 16 10.02 12.56 -25.12
CA THR A 16 10.15 14.03 -25.16
C THR A 16 9.87 14.64 -23.80
N ALA A 17 8.78 14.21 -23.12
CA ALA A 17 8.46 14.66 -21.78
C ALA A 17 9.58 14.31 -20.77
N ARG A 18 10.11 13.08 -20.83
CA ARG A 18 11.24 12.65 -19.99
C ARG A 18 12.52 13.44 -20.25
N ALA A 19 12.88 13.64 -21.52
CA ALA A 19 14.06 14.40 -21.90
C ALA A 19 14.00 15.87 -21.43
N ALA A 20 12.78 16.42 -21.32
CA ALA A 20 12.53 17.76 -20.77
C ALA A 20 12.60 17.81 -19.23
N GLY A 21 12.80 16.68 -18.55
CA GLY A 21 12.88 16.60 -17.09
C GLY A 21 11.53 16.46 -16.38
N HIS A 22 10.43 16.25 -17.13
CA HIS A 22 9.14 15.97 -16.52
C HIS A 22 9.08 14.54 -15.97
N THR A 23 8.27 14.36 -14.92
CA THR A 23 8.14 13.10 -14.18
C THR A 23 6.72 12.54 -14.20
N PHE A 24 5.73 13.31 -14.63
CA PHE A 24 4.36 12.84 -14.81
C PHE A 24 3.62 13.60 -15.92
N ALA A 25 2.45 13.11 -16.30
CA ALA A 25 1.51 13.83 -17.15
C ALA A 25 0.06 13.65 -16.68
N ILE A 26 -0.81 14.59 -17.05
CA ILE A 26 -2.23 14.57 -16.70
C ILE A 26 -3.05 14.20 -17.94
N SER A 27 -3.69 13.03 -17.86
CA SER A 27 -4.53 12.43 -18.88
C SER A 27 -5.94 12.99 -18.83
N TYR A 28 -6.41 13.53 -19.95
CA TYR A 28 -7.79 14.00 -20.09
C TYR A 28 -8.75 12.83 -20.29
N LEU A 29 -9.82 12.84 -19.50
CA LEU A 29 -11.07 12.12 -19.70
C LEU A 29 -12.13 13.14 -20.10
N THR A 30 -13.03 12.76 -21.01
CA THR A 30 -14.03 13.69 -21.55
C THR A 30 -15.21 12.95 -22.15
N ASP A 31 -16.30 13.66 -22.41
CA ASP A 31 -17.43 13.12 -23.17
C ASP A 31 -17.00 12.74 -24.60
N LEU A 32 -17.03 11.44 -24.91
CA LEU A 32 -16.57 10.88 -26.18
C LEU A 32 -17.54 11.11 -27.34
N ASP A 33 -18.79 11.50 -27.04
CA ASP A 33 -19.82 11.80 -28.04
C ASP A 33 -19.71 13.24 -28.58
N THR A 34 -18.59 13.91 -28.29
CA THR A 34 -18.36 15.31 -28.65
C THR A 34 -17.07 15.47 -29.47
N PRO A 35 -16.88 16.59 -30.18
CA PRO A 35 -15.62 16.86 -30.87
C PRO A 35 -14.39 16.90 -29.94
N HIS A 36 -14.60 17.18 -28.64
CA HIS A 36 -13.52 17.17 -27.64
C HIS A 36 -13.03 15.77 -27.28
N ARG A 37 -13.64 14.70 -27.82
CA ARG A 37 -13.09 13.33 -27.72
C ARG A 37 -11.62 13.23 -28.12
N ALA A 38 -11.15 14.13 -28.99
CA ALA A 38 -9.73 14.21 -29.36
C ALA A 38 -8.81 14.59 -28.19
N LYS A 39 -9.34 15.02 -27.04
CA LYS A 39 -8.59 15.16 -25.79
C LYS A 39 -8.34 13.84 -25.06
N ALA A 40 -9.26 12.88 -25.21
CA ALA A 40 -9.22 11.63 -24.46
C ALA A 40 -7.95 10.83 -24.78
N TRP A 41 -7.24 10.43 -23.75
CA TRP A 41 -6.11 9.51 -23.89
C TRP A 41 -6.61 8.08 -24.09
N THR A 42 -5.74 7.27 -24.69
CA THR A 42 -5.96 5.85 -24.98
C THR A 42 -5.08 4.97 -24.09
N LEU A 43 -5.47 3.71 -23.92
CA LEU A 43 -4.70 2.75 -23.13
C LEU A 43 -3.24 2.60 -23.63
N PRO A 44 -2.95 2.57 -24.95
CA PRO A 44 -1.57 2.58 -25.44
C PRO A 44 -0.78 3.83 -25.02
N GLU A 45 -1.41 5.02 -24.99
CA GLU A 45 -0.73 6.24 -24.54
C GLU A 45 -0.39 6.17 -23.05
N ILE A 46 -1.34 5.77 -22.20
CA ILE A 46 -1.12 5.58 -20.76
C ILE A 46 -0.02 4.54 -20.52
N THR A 47 -0.05 3.43 -21.26
CA THR A 47 0.95 2.35 -21.18
C THR A 47 2.33 2.86 -21.60
N ALA A 48 2.41 3.68 -22.66
CA ALA A 48 3.67 4.25 -23.12
C ALA A 48 4.27 5.25 -22.11
N TYR A 49 3.42 6.07 -21.48
CA TYR A 49 3.86 6.94 -20.38
C TYR A 49 4.37 6.14 -19.18
N ARG A 50 3.65 5.09 -18.78
CA ARG A 50 4.08 4.17 -17.73
C ARG A 50 5.41 3.48 -18.06
N ALA A 51 5.56 2.99 -19.29
CA ALA A 51 6.78 2.31 -19.75
C ALA A 51 7.99 3.26 -19.82
N ALA A 52 7.77 4.54 -20.10
CA ALA A 52 8.78 5.60 -19.99
C ALA A 52 9.02 6.06 -18.53
N GLY A 53 8.34 5.41 -17.58
CA GLY A 53 8.44 5.69 -16.17
C GLY A 53 7.84 7.03 -15.75
N LEU A 54 6.98 7.66 -16.54
CA LEU A 54 6.29 8.88 -16.12
C LEU A 54 5.08 8.48 -15.28
N GLY A 55 4.75 9.23 -14.22
CA GLY A 55 3.45 9.08 -13.55
C GLY A 55 2.31 9.54 -14.45
N VAL A 56 1.11 9.02 -14.21
CA VAL A 56 -0.11 9.53 -14.86
C VAL A 56 -1.15 9.89 -13.82
N VAL A 57 -1.75 11.05 -13.97
CA VAL A 57 -2.92 11.51 -13.20
C VAL A 57 -4.08 11.68 -14.18
N ALA A 58 -5.33 11.58 -13.76
CA ALA A 58 -6.47 11.84 -14.63
C ALA A 58 -7.29 13.05 -14.23
N VAL A 59 -7.76 13.77 -15.24
CA VAL A 59 -8.73 14.86 -15.10
C VAL A 59 -9.95 14.59 -15.95
N TRP A 60 -11.13 14.79 -15.39
CA TRP A 60 -12.37 14.89 -16.14
C TRP A 60 -12.66 16.34 -16.48
N GLN A 61 -12.80 16.62 -17.78
CA GLN A 61 -13.37 17.88 -18.29
C GLN A 61 -14.47 17.53 -19.29
N GLY A 62 -15.63 18.19 -19.20
CA GLY A 62 -16.74 17.94 -20.12
C GLY A 62 -16.34 18.10 -21.60
N GLY A 63 -17.08 17.45 -22.50
CA GLY A 63 -16.81 17.54 -23.94
C GLY A 63 -17.69 18.54 -24.70
N GLY A 64 -18.66 19.18 -24.05
CA GLY A 64 -19.62 20.07 -24.70
C GLY A 64 -19.13 21.51 -24.88
N PRO A 65 -19.92 22.36 -25.55
CA PRO A 65 -19.69 23.82 -25.56
C PRO A 65 -19.63 24.41 -24.15
N ASP A 66 -20.33 23.78 -23.21
CA ASP A 66 -20.42 24.16 -21.80
C ASP A 66 -19.30 23.58 -20.92
N ARG A 67 -18.29 22.91 -21.48
CA ARG A 67 -17.30 22.10 -20.73
C ARG A 67 -16.63 22.79 -19.53
N THR A 68 -16.37 24.09 -19.61
CA THR A 68 -15.74 24.88 -18.54
C THR A 68 -16.73 25.24 -17.42
N THR A 69 -18.03 25.16 -17.72
CA THR A 69 -19.15 25.49 -16.85
C THR A 69 -20.11 24.32 -16.64
N ALA A 70 -19.70 23.08 -16.98
CA ALA A 70 -20.53 21.88 -16.90
C ALA A 70 -21.14 21.68 -15.51
N TRP A 71 -20.39 22.05 -14.47
CA TRP A 71 -20.81 22.03 -13.07
C TRP A 71 -22.10 22.84 -12.79
N ARG A 72 -22.50 23.77 -13.66
CA ARG A 72 -23.78 24.49 -13.55
C ARG A 72 -25.00 23.57 -13.67
N GLY A 73 -24.84 22.38 -14.26
CA GLY A 73 -25.88 21.35 -14.30
C GLY A 73 -26.13 20.65 -12.95
N GLY A 74 -25.38 21.00 -11.89
CA GLY A 74 -25.59 20.52 -10.53
C GLY A 74 -25.46 19.00 -10.39
N TYR A 75 -26.25 18.43 -9.48
CA TYR A 75 -26.17 17.02 -9.08
C TYR A 75 -26.26 16.02 -10.24
N ASP A 76 -27.25 16.16 -11.13
CA ASP A 76 -27.44 15.20 -12.21
C ASP A 76 -26.28 15.23 -13.21
N ARG A 77 -25.74 16.42 -13.49
CA ARG A 77 -24.57 16.55 -14.33
C ARG A 77 -23.33 15.95 -13.65
N GLY A 78 -23.12 16.21 -12.37
CA GLY A 78 -22.03 15.61 -11.59
C GLY A 78 -22.07 14.09 -11.58
N ARG A 79 -23.24 13.52 -11.36
CA ARG A 79 -23.44 12.06 -11.39
C ARG A 79 -23.20 11.45 -12.77
N ARG A 80 -23.64 12.13 -13.84
CA ARG A 80 -23.38 11.68 -15.23
C ARG A 80 -21.89 11.69 -15.53
N ASP A 81 -21.24 12.83 -15.30
CA ASP A 81 -19.83 13.04 -15.57
C ASP A 81 -18.96 12.04 -14.79
N ALA A 82 -19.29 11.80 -13.52
CA ALA A 82 -18.62 10.81 -12.71
C ALA A 82 -18.76 9.37 -13.24
N ARG A 83 -19.93 8.97 -13.75
CA ARG A 83 -20.09 7.64 -14.36
C ARG A 83 -19.21 7.48 -15.60
N LEU A 84 -19.17 8.49 -16.47
CA LEU A 84 -18.33 8.47 -17.67
C LEU A 84 -16.84 8.49 -17.32
N ALA A 85 -16.44 9.32 -16.35
CA ALA A 85 -15.08 9.38 -15.84
C ALA A 85 -14.64 8.05 -15.24
N ALA A 86 -15.48 7.41 -14.41
CA ALA A 86 -15.19 6.11 -13.83
C ALA A 86 -15.02 5.03 -14.90
N GLN A 87 -15.93 4.97 -15.87
CA GLN A 87 -15.84 4.01 -16.99
C GLN A 87 -14.56 4.18 -17.80
N GLN A 88 -14.22 5.41 -18.20
CA GLN A 88 -13.02 5.67 -18.98
C GLN A 88 -11.75 5.40 -18.18
N ALA A 89 -11.69 5.87 -16.93
CA ALA A 89 -10.51 5.67 -16.11
C ALA A 89 -10.26 4.17 -15.83
N GLY A 90 -11.31 3.39 -15.56
CA GLY A 90 -11.21 1.94 -15.42
C GLY A 90 -10.69 1.27 -16.70
N ALA A 91 -11.19 1.67 -17.87
CA ALA A 91 -10.72 1.18 -19.17
C ALA A 91 -9.25 1.55 -19.47
N LEU A 92 -8.74 2.63 -18.86
CA LEU A 92 -7.34 3.05 -18.95
C LEU A 92 -6.45 2.42 -17.85
N GLY A 93 -7.01 1.55 -17.01
CA GLY A 93 -6.26 0.85 -15.97
C GLY A 93 -6.02 1.66 -14.70
N ARG A 94 -6.90 2.60 -14.37
CA ARG A 94 -6.87 3.28 -13.06
C ARG A 94 -6.94 2.23 -11.93
N PRO A 95 -6.06 2.29 -10.93
CA PRO A 95 -6.21 1.47 -9.73
C PRO A 95 -7.56 1.72 -9.01
N GLU A 96 -8.16 0.63 -8.51
CA GLU A 96 -9.45 0.61 -7.80
C GLU A 96 -9.31 -0.05 -6.41
N GLY A 97 -10.39 -0.03 -5.61
CA GLY A 97 -10.41 -0.59 -4.26
C GLY A 97 -9.55 0.19 -3.27
N ASP A 98 -8.87 -0.50 -2.35
CA ASP A 98 -7.97 0.09 -1.34
C ASP A 98 -6.75 0.80 -1.95
N GLN A 99 -6.50 0.58 -3.24
CA GLN A 99 -5.47 1.26 -4.05
C GLN A 99 -6.08 2.36 -4.93
N GLY A 100 -7.33 2.74 -4.69
CA GLY A 100 -8.06 3.72 -5.48
C GLY A 100 -7.25 4.99 -5.72
N ARG A 101 -7.19 5.41 -6.98
CA ARG A 101 -6.53 6.67 -7.38
C ARG A 101 -7.56 7.68 -7.86
N PRO A 102 -7.32 8.99 -7.64
CA PRO A 102 -8.34 9.98 -7.90
C PRO A 102 -8.55 10.24 -9.39
N VAL A 103 -9.72 10.81 -9.67
CA VAL A 103 -9.96 11.61 -10.87
C VAL A 103 -10.22 13.04 -10.41
N TYR A 104 -9.50 14.00 -11.00
CA TYR A 104 -9.72 15.41 -10.76
C TYR A 104 -10.89 15.91 -11.63
N PHE A 105 -11.97 16.38 -11.02
CA PHE A 105 -13.09 16.96 -11.76
C PHE A 105 -12.87 18.46 -11.95
N ALA A 106 -12.85 18.91 -13.21
CA ALA A 106 -12.49 20.27 -13.57
C ALA A 106 -13.63 21.28 -13.32
N VAL A 107 -13.34 22.29 -12.52
CA VAL A 107 -14.06 23.57 -12.44
C VAL A 107 -13.19 24.62 -13.13
N ASP A 108 -13.16 24.55 -14.47
CA ASP A 108 -12.31 25.35 -15.35
C ASP A 108 -12.90 26.75 -15.59
N TYR A 109 -13.23 27.45 -14.50
CA TYR A 109 -13.86 28.77 -14.52
C TYR A 109 -13.48 29.58 -13.26
N ASP A 110 -13.38 30.90 -13.39
CA ASP A 110 -13.24 31.81 -12.23
C ASP A 110 -14.59 31.92 -11.49
N VAL A 111 -14.87 30.95 -10.63
CA VAL A 111 -16.15 30.90 -9.91
C VAL A 111 -16.30 32.08 -8.96
N SER A 112 -17.47 32.68 -8.92
CA SER A 112 -17.87 33.64 -7.89
C SER A 112 -18.41 32.92 -6.64
N SER A 113 -18.63 33.64 -5.54
CA SER A 113 -19.29 33.07 -4.35
C SER A 113 -20.70 32.56 -4.65
N SER A 114 -21.43 33.19 -5.58
CA SER A 114 -22.76 32.74 -6.02
C SER A 114 -22.74 31.43 -6.82
N ASP A 115 -21.61 31.08 -7.42
CA ASP A 115 -21.47 29.84 -8.19
C ASP A 115 -21.26 28.61 -7.29
N LEU A 116 -20.75 28.80 -6.06
CA LEU A 116 -20.36 27.70 -5.16
C LEU A 116 -21.52 26.76 -4.82
N ALA A 117 -22.77 27.26 -4.79
CA ALA A 117 -23.93 26.40 -4.57
C ALA A 117 -24.11 25.36 -5.70
N ALA A 118 -23.92 25.78 -6.96
CA ALA A 118 -24.01 24.86 -8.10
C ALA A 118 -22.80 23.92 -8.15
N VAL A 119 -21.60 24.41 -7.82
CA VAL A 119 -20.40 23.56 -7.68
C VAL A 119 -20.60 22.50 -6.60
N ALA A 120 -21.18 22.87 -5.46
CA ALA A 120 -21.49 21.94 -4.38
C ALA A 120 -22.45 20.83 -4.83
N GLU A 121 -23.52 21.20 -5.54
CA GLU A 121 -24.46 20.23 -6.10
C GLU A 121 -23.78 19.30 -7.12
N TYR A 122 -22.91 19.82 -7.97
CA TYR A 122 -22.11 19.01 -8.89
C TYR A 122 -21.25 17.98 -8.15
N PHE A 123 -20.46 18.39 -7.15
CA PHE A 123 -19.62 17.46 -6.38
C PHE A 123 -20.44 16.49 -5.52
N ARG A 124 -21.65 16.86 -5.08
CA ARG A 124 -22.60 15.92 -4.47
C ARG A 124 -23.00 14.81 -5.44
N GLY A 125 -23.19 15.14 -6.72
CA GLY A 125 -23.41 14.16 -7.79
C GLY A 125 -22.19 13.28 -8.06
N VAL A 126 -20.98 13.87 -8.07
CA VAL A 126 -19.73 13.12 -8.27
C VAL A 126 -19.51 12.08 -7.16
N ARG A 127 -19.68 12.50 -5.90
CA ARG A 127 -19.55 11.64 -4.71
C ARG A 127 -20.63 10.57 -4.58
N SER A 128 -21.70 10.65 -5.39
CA SER A 128 -22.68 9.56 -5.46
C SER A 128 -22.20 8.39 -6.33
N VAL A 129 -21.02 8.49 -6.94
CA VAL A 129 -20.44 7.49 -7.85
C VAL A 129 -19.03 7.13 -7.42
N PHE A 130 -18.20 8.13 -7.09
CA PHE A 130 -16.85 7.91 -6.57
C PHE A 130 -16.85 7.79 -5.06
N ASP A 131 -15.98 6.95 -4.54
CA ASP A 131 -15.53 7.04 -3.15
C ASP A 131 -15.04 8.47 -2.88
N PRO A 132 -15.51 9.16 -1.82
CA PRO A 132 -15.01 10.49 -1.45
C PRO A 132 -13.49 10.60 -1.37
N ALA A 133 -12.78 9.53 -0.98
CA ALA A 133 -11.32 9.49 -0.94
C ALA A 133 -10.66 9.57 -2.33
N ASN A 134 -11.41 9.28 -3.41
CA ASN A 134 -10.92 9.26 -4.80
C ASN A 134 -11.46 10.43 -5.63
N VAL A 135 -12.07 11.43 -4.99
CA VAL A 135 -12.55 12.63 -5.67
C VAL A 135 -11.48 13.71 -5.60
N GLY A 136 -10.99 14.13 -6.77
CA GLY A 136 -10.15 15.32 -6.91
C GLY A 136 -10.92 16.49 -7.50
N VAL A 137 -10.42 17.70 -7.29
CA VAL A 137 -10.91 18.92 -7.92
C VAL A 137 -9.78 19.70 -8.58
N TYR A 138 -10.00 20.12 -9.82
CA TYR A 138 -9.19 21.14 -10.49
C TYR A 138 -9.92 22.48 -10.49
N GLY A 139 -9.23 23.57 -10.14
CA GLY A 139 -9.81 24.91 -10.24
C GLY A 139 -8.99 26.02 -9.59
N GLY A 140 -9.56 27.22 -9.57
CA GLY A 140 -8.96 28.39 -8.93
C GLY A 140 -9.05 28.35 -7.41
N ARG A 141 -8.31 29.25 -6.74
CA ARG A 141 -8.22 29.39 -5.29
C ARG A 141 -9.57 29.20 -4.57
N ARG A 142 -10.62 29.89 -5.03
CA ARG A 142 -11.94 29.88 -4.37
C ARG A 142 -12.58 28.48 -4.36
N VAL A 143 -12.45 27.72 -5.44
CA VAL A 143 -12.94 26.32 -5.51
C VAL A 143 -12.14 25.45 -4.57
N ILE A 144 -10.81 25.59 -4.56
CA ILE A 144 -9.92 24.78 -3.72
C ILE A 144 -10.18 25.01 -2.24
N GLU A 145 -10.23 26.26 -1.78
CA GLU A 145 -10.53 26.60 -0.37
C GLU A 145 -11.93 26.11 0.05
N TRP A 146 -12.92 26.20 -0.83
CA TRP A 146 -14.25 25.64 -0.59
C TRP A 146 -14.23 24.10 -0.50
N ALA A 147 -13.55 23.42 -1.42
CA ALA A 147 -13.51 21.96 -1.45
C ALA A 147 -12.80 21.39 -0.21
N MET A 148 -11.71 22.02 0.21
CA MET A 148 -11.00 21.68 1.45
C MET A 148 -11.88 21.90 2.69
N SER A 149 -12.57 23.04 2.79
CA SER A 149 -13.38 23.34 3.99
C SER A 149 -14.67 22.51 4.08
N SER A 150 -15.25 22.11 2.95
CA SER A 150 -16.48 21.31 2.89
C SER A 150 -16.26 19.80 2.84
N GLY A 151 -15.02 19.34 2.60
CA GLY A 151 -14.72 17.93 2.35
C GLY A 151 -15.34 17.40 1.05
N ALA A 152 -15.57 18.27 0.06
CA ALA A 152 -16.16 17.89 -1.23
C ALA A 152 -15.20 17.07 -2.12
N ALA A 153 -13.89 17.19 -1.88
CA ALA A 153 -12.84 16.46 -2.57
C ALA A 153 -11.66 16.23 -1.61
N ALA A 154 -10.92 15.14 -1.82
CA ALA A 154 -9.71 14.80 -1.06
C ALA A 154 -8.41 15.19 -1.79
N TRP A 155 -8.50 15.49 -3.10
CA TRP A 155 -7.34 15.83 -3.93
C TRP A 155 -7.53 17.20 -4.60
N TRP A 156 -6.47 18.01 -4.64
CA TRP A 156 -6.57 19.44 -4.97
C TRP A 156 -5.51 19.86 -5.98
N TRP A 157 -5.96 20.17 -7.19
CA TRP A 157 -5.14 20.70 -8.28
C TRP A 157 -5.52 22.15 -8.53
N GLN A 158 -4.67 23.08 -8.09
CA GLN A 158 -4.94 24.51 -8.18
C GLN A 158 -4.31 25.11 -9.44
N THR A 159 -5.04 25.97 -10.16
CA THR A 159 -4.47 26.74 -11.29
C THR A 159 -4.09 28.17 -10.89
N GLY A 160 -2.99 28.67 -11.45
CA GLY A 160 -2.59 30.08 -11.34
C GLY A 160 -3.54 31.06 -12.04
N ALA A 161 -4.33 30.62 -13.03
CA ALA A 161 -5.17 31.49 -13.86
C ALA A 161 -6.13 32.38 -13.05
N TRP A 162 -6.72 31.81 -11.98
CA TRP A 162 -7.66 32.50 -11.09
C TRP A 162 -7.18 32.55 -9.64
N SER A 163 -5.88 32.33 -9.44
CA SER A 163 -5.24 32.34 -8.12
C SER A 163 -4.08 33.32 -8.01
N GLY A 164 -3.60 33.86 -9.14
CA GLY A 164 -2.37 34.64 -9.19
C GLY A 164 -1.19 33.78 -8.71
N THR A 165 -0.39 34.30 -7.77
CA THR A 165 0.75 33.57 -7.19
C THR A 165 0.42 32.83 -5.89
N TYR A 166 -0.81 33.00 -5.38
CA TYR A 166 -1.20 32.43 -4.09
C TYR A 166 -1.53 30.94 -4.23
N ARG A 167 -0.79 30.12 -3.48
CA ARG A 167 -0.98 28.66 -3.40
C ARG A 167 -1.65 28.34 -2.07
N VAL A 168 -2.80 27.69 -2.13
CA VAL A 168 -3.50 27.23 -0.92
C VAL A 168 -2.62 26.17 -0.25
N PRO A 169 -2.34 26.26 1.06
CA PRO A 169 -1.57 25.23 1.76
C PRO A 169 -2.23 23.85 1.65
N GLY A 170 -1.44 22.82 1.39
CA GLY A 170 -1.91 21.42 1.29
C GLY A 170 -2.38 20.98 -0.09
N ILE A 171 -2.33 21.83 -1.13
CA ILE A 171 -2.60 21.37 -2.51
C ILE A 171 -1.66 20.24 -2.95
N HIS A 172 -2.15 19.40 -3.85
CA HIS A 172 -1.40 18.28 -4.42
C HIS A 172 -0.67 18.69 -5.69
N LEU A 173 -1.36 19.44 -6.56
CA LEU A 173 -0.85 19.90 -7.84
C LEU A 173 -1.05 21.41 -8.00
N TRP A 174 -0.12 22.07 -8.70
CA TRP A 174 -0.22 23.48 -9.08
C TRP A 174 0.04 23.66 -10.58
N GLN A 175 -0.96 24.11 -11.34
CA GLN A 175 -0.79 24.46 -12.75
C GLN A 175 -0.20 25.87 -12.86
N ARG A 176 0.94 25.97 -13.53
CA ARG A 176 1.59 27.25 -13.85
C ARG A 176 0.86 27.94 -14.99
N VAL A 177 0.92 29.27 -14.97
CA VAL A 177 0.43 30.12 -16.06
C VAL A 177 1.51 31.12 -16.49
N PRO A 178 1.55 31.54 -17.76
CA PRO A 178 0.70 31.08 -18.87
C PRO A 178 1.11 29.70 -19.40
N SER A 179 0.27 29.11 -20.26
CA SER A 179 0.61 27.95 -21.09
C SER A 179 1.91 28.18 -21.87
N THR A 180 2.61 27.10 -22.19
CA THR A 180 3.92 27.15 -22.85
C THR A 180 4.04 26.07 -23.92
N ARG A 181 5.23 25.93 -24.51
CA ARG A 181 5.54 24.89 -25.49
C ARG A 181 6.71 24.03 -25.06
N LEU A 182 6.58 22.73 -25.27
CA LEU A 182 7.69 21.79 -25.28
C LEU A 182 8.00 21.44 -26.74
N GLY A 183 8.98 22.12 -27.34
CA GLY A 183 9.20 22.04 -28.78
C GLY A 183 7.99 22.56 -29.56
N SER A 184 7.38 21.70 -30.38
CA SER A 184 6.16 22.02 -31.15
C SER A 184 4.85 21.71 -30.42
N TYR A 185 4.92 21.17 -29.20
CA TYR A 185 3.74 20.73 -28.45
C TYR A 185 3.28 21.81 -27.48
N ASP A 186 2.00 22.15 -27.52
CA ASP A 186 1.39 23.08 -26.57
C ASP A 186 1.08 22.32 -25.28
N ILE A 187 1.58 22.84 -24.16
CA ILE A 187 1.50 22.20 -22.85
C ILE A 187 1.22 23.25 -21.76
N ASP A 188 0.65 22.78 -20.67
CA ASP A 188 0.68 23.45 -19.37
C ASP A 188 1.67 22.71 -18.46
N ILE A 189 2.35 23.44 -17.57
CA ILE A 189 3.30 22.84 -16.62
C ILE A 189 2.65 22.75 -15.25
N ASP A 190 2.76 21.58 -14.63
CA ASP A 190 2.23 21.31 -13.29
C ASP A 190 3.35 20.99 -12.30
N ASP A 191 3.28 21.58 -11.11
CA ASP A 191 4.16 21.26 -9.99
C ASP A 191 3.48 20.26 -9.04
N ALA A 192 4.16 19.17 -8.70
CA ALA A 192 3.75 18.30 -7.61
C ALA A 192 4.19 18.90 -6.26
N HIS A 193 3.21 19.26 -5.45
CA HIS A 193 3.39 19.85 -4.13
C HIS A 193 3.38 18.82 -2.99
N GLN A 194 2.98 17.59 -3.29
CA GLN A 194 3.07 16.44 -2.40
C GLN A 194 3.73 15.25 -3.12
N PRO A 195 4.35 14.30 -2.41
CA PRO A 195 4.92 13.09 -3.02
C PRO A 195 3.84 12.19 -3.64
N ASP A 196 2.70 12.07 -2.97
CA ASP A 196 1.49 11.49 -3.55
C ASP A 196 0.56 12.63 -3.96
N TYR A 197 0.31 12.73 -5.26
CA TYR A 197 -0.59 13.70 -5.86
C TYR A 197 -1.69 13.01 -6.67
N GLY A 198 -1.90 11.71 -6.42
CA GLY A 198 -2.91 10.91 -7.07
C GLY A 198 -2.43 10.23 -8.35
N GLN A 199 -1.10 10.10 -8.54
CA GLN A 199 -0.55 9.37 -9.68
C GLN A 199 -0.98 7.89 -9.64
N TRP A 200 -1.41 7.39 -10.79
CA TRP A 200 -1.91 6.01 -10.95
C TRP A 200 -0.80 4.96 -10.81
N PHE A 201 0.43 5.37 -11.04
CA PHE A 201 1.62 4.57 -10.90
C PHE A 201 2.76 5.48 -10.46
N ASP A 202 3.61 4.96 -9.59
CA ASP A 202 4.80 5.67 -9.18
C ASP A 202 5.80 5.72 -10.34
N PRO A 203 6.27 6.91 -10.74
CA PRO A 203 7.35 7.01 -11.70
C PRO A 203 8.61 6.34 -11.13
N PRO A 204 9.34 5.48 -11.88
CA PRO A 204 10.69 5.06 -11.52
C PRO A 204 11.54 6.31 -11.25
N GLY A 205 12.10 6.38 -10.04
CA GLY A 205 12.83 7.55 -9.53
C GLY A 205 12.00 8.52 -8.67
N GLY A 206 10.74 8.22 -8.35
CA GLY A 206 10.06 8.82 -7.20
C GLY A 206 10.77 8.44 -5.90
N VAL A 207 10.86 9.36 -4.95
CA VAL A 207 11.83 9.35 -3.84
C VAL A 207 11.83 8.07 -3.00
N MET A 208 10.78 7.25 -3.01
CA MET A 208 10.74 5.94 -2.36
C MET A 208 9.73 5.05 -3.11
N ALA A 209 10.16 4.00 -3.81
CA ALA A 209 9.21 3.06 -4.39
C ALA A 209 8.63 2.15 -3.29
N TRP A 210 7.34 2.29 -3.04
CA TRP A 210 6.57 1.50 -2.09
C TRP A 210 5.75 0.45 -2.84
N CYS A 211 5.82 -0.80 -2.38
CA CYS A 211 5.09 -1.92 -2.94
C CYS A 211 3.59 -1.76 -2.66
N PRO A 212 2.73 -1.76 -3.69
CA PRO A 212 1.30 -1.45 -3.54
C PRO A 212 0.51 -2.52 -2.77
N PHE A 213 1.11 -3.68 -2.50
CA PHE A 213 0.46 -4.78 -1.76
C PHE A 213 1.21 -5.16 -0.48
N ALA A 214 2.17 -4.34 -0.06
CA ALA A 214 2.80 -4.45 1.26
C ALA A 214 2.18 -3.42 2.21
N GLN A 215 2.01 -3.79 3.48
CA GLN A 215 1.68 -2.82 4.51
C GLN A 215 2.89 -1.90 4.74
N ARG A 216 2.71 -0.59 4.60
CA ARG A 216 3.77 0.37 4.92
C ARG A 216 3.96 0.47 6.43
N MET A 217 5.16 0.18 6.91
CA MET A 217 5.61 0.32 8.30
C MET A 217 6.98 0.98 8.29
N GLU A 218 7.04 2.27 8.00
CA GLU A 218 8.30 2.94 7.67
C GLU A 218 9.24 3.09 8.88
N LEU A 219 10.48 2.62 8.74
CA LEU A 219 11.53 2.77 9.74
C LEU A 219 12.15 4.17 9.66
N GLN A 220 11.94 4.97 10.69
CA GLN A 220 12.55 6.28 10.84
C GLN A 220 13.56 6.26 12.00
N PRO A 221 14.73 6.91 11.86
CA PRO A 221 15.08 7.85 10.80
C PRO A 221 15.79 7.22 9.57
N GLU A 222 15.94 5.90 9.50
CA GLU A 222 16.72 5.19 8.48
C GLU A 222 16.18 5.45 7.07
N SER A 223 14.86 5.43 6.89
CA SER A 223 14.19 5.70 5.61
C SER A 223 14.61 7.05 5.00
N ASP A 224 14.85 8.06 5.84
CA ASP A 224 15.25 9.41 5.40
C ASP A 224 16.78 9.57 5.29
N ASN A 225 17.54 8.89 6.14
CA ASN A 225 18.98 9.11 6.30
C ASN A 225 19.86 8.17 5.47
N GLN A 226 19.34 6.99 5.11
CA GLN A 226 20.08 6.02 4.33
C GLN A 226 20.31 6.52 2.89
N VAL A 227 21.43 6.09 2.30
CA VAL A 227 21.80 6.55 0.96
C VAL A 227 20.85 5.98 -0.10
N ALA A 228 20.56 6.78 -1.13
CA ALA A 228 19.82 6.29 -2.28
C ALA A 228 20.61 5.21 -3.05
N ILE A 229 19.90 4.21 -3.57
CA ILE A 229 20.45 3.12 -4.36
C ILE A 229 19.73 3.02 -5.72
N LYS A 230 20.39 2.38 -6.67
CA LYS A 230 19.75 1.89 -7.90
C LYS A 230 19.65 0.37 -7.80
N PRO A 231 18.47 -0.20 -7.51
CA PRO A 231 18.34 -1.63 -7.33
C PRO A 231 18.72 -2.41 -8.59
N THR A 232 19.58 -3.40 -8.42
CA THR A 232 19.91 -4.40 -9.45
C THR A 232 19.70 -5.82 -8.96
N GLN A 233 19.49 -6.00 -7.65
CA GLN A 233 19.41 -7.30 -7.00
C GLN A 233 18.21 -7.40 -6.07
N PHE A 234 17.64 -8.61 -5.96
CA PHE A 234 16.69 -8.97 -4.91
C PHE A 234 17.23 -10.16 -4.11
N ILE A 235 17.40 -9.99 -2.80
CA ILE A 235 18.03 -10.97 -1.91
C ILE A 235 17.04 -11.43 -0.85
N LEU A 236 16.81 -12.75 -0.81
CA LEU A 236 15.95 -13.40 0.17
C LEU A 236 16.72 -13.75 1.44
N HIS A 237 16.12 -13.37 2.57
CA HIS A 237 16.55 -13.65 3.93
C HIS A 237 15.46 -14.41 4.68
N SER A 238 15.85 -14.91 5.84
CA SER A 238 15.06 -15.72 6.74
C SER A 238 15.52 -15.43 8.16
N ILE A 239 14.60 -15.02 9.02
CA ILE A 239 14.87 -14.76 10.43
C ILE A 239 14.48 -15.99 11.25
N ALA A 240 15.30 -16.38 12.23
CA ALA A 240 15.13 -17.60 13.03
C ALA A 240 14.06 -17.37 14.10
N ALA A 241 12.89 -16.93 13.65
CA ALA A 241 11.82 -16.52 14.51
C ALA A 241 10.48 -16.55 13.75
N PRO A 242 9.42 -17.06 14.38
CA PRO A 242 8.07 -17.08 13.81
C PRO A 242 7.39 -15.71 13.97
N TRP A 243 8.08 -14.65 13.55
CA TRP A 243 7.64 -13.28 13.76
C TRP A 243 6.66 -12.81 12.69
N THR A 244 5.69 -11.99 13.11
CA THR A 244 4.87 -11.22 12.18
C THR A 244 5.71 -10.08 11.58
N PRO A 245 5.30 -9.50 10.44
CA PRO A 245 5.98 -8.31 9.91
C PRO A 245 6.06 -7.15 10.89
N LYS A 246 5.04 -6.99 11.75
CA LYS A 246 5.05 -5.99 12.83
C LYS A 246 6.15 -6.28 13.86
N ARG A 247 6.35 -7.54 14.24
CA ARG A 247 7.41 -7.90 15.19
C ARG A 247 8.80 -7.73 14.59
N ILE A 248 8.95 -8.03 13.29
CA ILE A 248 10.18 -7.74 12.54
C ILE A 248 10.47 -6.22 12.54
N TYR A 249 9.45 -5.39 12.28
CA TYR A 249 9.56 -3.93 12.36
C TYR A 249 10.03 -3.45 13.74
N GLU A 250 9.38 -3.89 14.81
CA GLU A 250 9.74 -3.51 16.19
C GLU A 250 11.19 -3.88 16.50
N TYR A 251 11.64 -5.07 16.07
CA TYR A 251 13.03 -5.48 16.27
C TYR A 251 14.03 -4.56 15.55
N TRP A 252 13.75 -4.19 14.30
CA TRP A 252 14.61 -3.26 13.54
C TRP A 252 14.56 -1.83 14.07
N HIS A 253 13.41 -1.39 14.56
CA HIS A 253 13.27 -0.05 15.13
C HIS A 253 13.99 0.08 16.48
N ASP A 254 13.84 -0.92 17.35
CA ASP A 254 14.18 -0.77 18.76
C ASP A 254 15.43 -1.53 19.20
N SER A 255 15.88 -2.52 18.43
CA SER A 255 16.83 -3.53 18.93
C SER A 255 18.10 -3.73 18.09
N THR A 256 18.20 -3.12 16.91
CA THR A 256 19.37 -3.28 16.03
C THR A 256 19.57 -2.06 15.11
N ASN A 257 20.74 -1.98 14.48
CA ASN A 257 21.07 -1.02 13.43
C ASN A 257 21.07 -1.67 12.02
N LEU A 258 20.43 -2.83 11.91
CA LEU A 258 20.25 -3.56 10.66
C LEU A 258 18.78 -3.51 10.29
N GLU A 259 18.51 -3.37 9.01
CA GLU A 259 17.15 -3.35 8.50
C GLU A 259 17.09 -3.96 7.10
N SER A 260 15.96 -4.56 6.79
CA SER A 260 15.65 -5.03 5.44
C SER A 260 14.50 -4.20 4.84
N HIS A 261 14.33 -4.27 3.52
CA HIS A 261 13.26 -3.51 2.87
C HIS A 261 11.88 -4.09 3.20
N PHE A 262 11.77 -5.40 3.34
CA PHE A 262 10.49 -6.10 3.51
C PHE A 262 10.51 -7.13 4.64
N GLY A 263 9.35 -7.36 5.24
CA GLY A 263 9.13 -8.41 6.24
C GLY A 263 7.94 -9.28 5.86
N LEU A 264 8.10 -10.60 5.93
CA LEU A 264 7.09 -11.57 5.50
C LEU A 264 6.77 -12.61 6.58
N GLY A 265 5.53 -12.62 7.04
CA GLY A 265 5.01 -13.60 7.99
C GLY A 265 4.71 -14.96 7.35
N PHE A 266 4.50 -15.98 8.19
CA PHE A 266 4.13 -17.34 7.76
C PHE A 266 2.81 -17.41 6.99
N ASP A 267 1.89 -16.49 7.29
CA ASP A 267 0.56 -16.36 6.68
C ASP A 267 0.55 -15.59 5.36
N GLY A 268 1.72 -15.15 4.88
CA GLY A 268 1.83 -14.30 3.70
C GLY A 268 1.57 -12.81 3.97
N SER A 269 1.41 -12.39 5.22
CA SER A 269 1.39 -10.96 5.56
C SER A 269 2.74 -10.33 5.18
N LEU A 270 2.69 -9.25 4.39
CA LEU A 270 3.87 -8.55 3.88
C LEU A 270 3.84 -7.11 4.37
N ALA A 271 4.94 -6.66 4.97
CA ALA A 271 5.20 -5.25 5.23
C ALA A 271 6.44 -4.77 4.50
N GLN A 272 6.49 -3.47 4.21
CA GLN A 272 7.67 -2.78 3.72
C GLN A 272 8.06 -1.70 4.72
N PHE A 273 9.36 -1.62 5.01
CA PHE A 273 9.91 -0.75 6.04
C PHE A 273 10.82 0.34 5.49
N ILE A 274 11.51 0.07 4.38
CA ILE A 274 12.36 1.02 3.67
C ILE A 274 11.92 1.06 2.20
N GLY A 275 11.84 2.26 1.62
CA GLY A 275 11.56 2.43 0.20
C GLY A 275 12.63 1.78 -0.67
N THR A 276 12.26 1.15 -1.78
CA THR A 276 13.19 0.30 -2.55
C THR A 276 14.31 1.05 -3.27
N LEU A 277 14.29 2.39 -3.27
CA LEU A 277 15.38 3.22 -3.79
C LEU A 277 16.30 3.74 -2.69
N THR A 278 16.13 3.29 -1.45
CA THR A 278 16.96 3.65 -0.30
C THR A 278 17.63 2.40 0.23
N ARG A 279 18.91 2.52 0.59
CA ARG A 279 19.69 1.42 1.16
C ARG A 279 19.03 0.87 2.42
N ALA A 280 19.01 -0.45 2.54
CA ALA A 280 18.77 -1.16 3.80
C ALA A 280 20.00 -2.00 4.16
N ASP A 281 20.38 -2.06 5.43
CA ASP A 281 21.64 -2.66 5.87
C ASP A 281 21.60 -4.19 6.13
N ALA A 282 20.90 -4.97 5.30
CA ALA A 282 20.71 -6.43 5.51
C ALA A 282 21.66 -7.38 4.74
N SER A 283 22.51 -6.91 3.83
CA SER A 283 23.19 -7.76 2.82
C SER A 283 24.64 -7.34 2.51
N ALA A 284 25.34 -6.78 3.50
CA ALA A 284 26.75 -6.39 3.42
C ALA A 284 27.12 -5.60 2.15
N GLN A 285 28.00 -6.14 1.28
CA GLN A 285 28.45 -5.43 0.07
C GLN A 285 27.33 -5.22 -0.98
N ALA A 286 26.20 -5.91 -0.81
CA ALA A 286 25.04 -5.75 -1.67
C ALA A 286 24.14 -4.57 -1.25
N ASN A 287 24.27 -4.03 -0.03
CA ASN A 287 23.39 -2.96 0.49
C ASN A 287 23.27 -1.77 -0.47
N VAL A 288 24.34 -1.46 -1.22
CA VAL A 288 24.38 -0.36 -2.19
C VAL A 288 23.54 -0.59 -3.47
N ARG A 289 22.95 -1.78 -3.66
CA ARG A 289 22.25 -2.16 -4.90
C ARG A 289 21.13 -3.22 -4.72
N ALA A 290 20.99 -3.80 -3.54
CA ALA A 290 20.07 -4.91 -3.31
C ALA A 290 18.84 -4.46 -2.53
N ILE A 291 17.70 -5.00 -2.95
CA ILE A 291 16.48 -5.01 -2.16
C ILE A 291 16.46 -6.32 -1.36
N SER A 292 16.08 -6.25 -0.09
CA SER A 292 16.11 -7.37 0.85
C SER A 292 14.71 -7.71 1.36
N LEU A 293 14.41 -9.01 1.49
CA LEU A 293 13.20 -9.51 2.14
C LEU A 293 13.59 -10.42 3.30
N GLU A 294 13.18 -10.07 4.51
CA GLU A 294 13.28 -10.96 5.68
C GLU A 294 11.99 -11.76 5.84
N SER A 295 12.09 -13.09 5.79
CA SER A 295 10.94 -13.98 5.98
C SER A 295 10.99 -14.68 7.33
N ALA A 296 9.86 -14.79 8.01
CA ALA A 296 9.72 -15.60 9.21
C ALA A 296 10.08 -17.07 8.93
N SER A 297 10.73 -17.72 9.89
CA SER A 297 11.03 -19.16 9.86
C SER A 297 10.87 -19.79 11.24
N ASN A 298 11.08 -21.10 11.31
CA ASN A 298 11.32 -21.74 12.59
C ASN A 298 12.65 -21.22 13.20
N LEU A 299 12.92 -21.62 14.44
CA LEU A 299 14.09 -21.14 15.19
C LEU A 299 15.44 -21.60 14.64
N GLU A 300 15.45 -22.54 13.68
CA GLU A 300 16.66 -23.13 13.09
C GLU A 300 16.80 -22.80 11.60
N HIS A 301 15.84 -22.07 11.01
CA HIS A 301 15.70 -21.84 9.57
C HIS A 301 15.61 -23.10 8.70
N THR A 302 15.25 -24.24 9.29
CA THR A 302 15.26 -25.55 8.60
C THR A 302 13.96 -25.83 7.83
N ASP A 303 12.90 -25.07 8.10
CA ASP A 303 11.61 -25.21 7.44
C ASP A 303 11.60 -24.60 6.02
N PRO A 304 10.86 -25.20 5.07
CA PRO A 304 10.54 -24.56 3.81
C PRO A 304 9.63 -23.33 4.03
N TRP A 305 9.62 -22.40 3.08
CA TRP A 305 8.57 -21.39 2.98
C TRP A 305 7.20 -22.05 2.80
N THR A 306 6.19 -21.51 3.47
CA THR A 306 4.79 -21.92 3.31
C THR A 306 4.27 -21.52 1.92
N ASP A 307 3.15 -22.13 1.50
CA ASP A 307 2.49 -21.77 0.23
C ASP A 307 2.14 -20.28 0.15
N ALA A 308 1.72 -19.68 1.28
CA ALA A 308 1.43 -18.27 1.38
C ALA A 308 2.69 -17.41 1.20
N GLN A 309 3.80 -17.78 1.85
CA GLN A 309 5.08 -17.10 1.66
C GLN A 309 5.57 -17.24 0.22
N VAL A 310 5.52 -18.43 -0.36
CA VAL A 310 5.88 -18.70 -1.77
C VAL A 310 5.10 -17.81 -2.73
N ALA A 311 3.78 -17.75 -2.59
CA ALA A 311 2.92 -16.92 -3.44
C ALA A 311 3.30 -15.43 -3.35
N VAL A 312 3.56 -14.93 -2.14
CA VAL A 312 3.92 -13.54 -1.90
C VAL A 312 5.33 -13.21 -2.40
N ILE A 313 6.31 -14.10 -2.19
CA ILE A 313 7.67 -13.92 -2.70
C ILE A 313 7.65 -13.86 -4.23
N ILE A 314 6.89 -14.72 -4.90
CA ILE A 314 6.73 -14.68 -6.37
C ILE A 314 6.11 -13.35 -6.81
N ARG A 315 5.01 -12.94 -6.16
CA ARG A 315 4.32 -11.67 -6.47
C ARG A 315 5.24 -10.46 -6.26
N LEU A 316 6.01 -10.45 -5.17
CA LEU A 316 6.98 -9.41 -4.87
C LEU A 316 8.11 -9.39 -5.90
N GLY A 317 8.69 -10.54 -6.21
CA GLY A 317 9.74 -10.67 -7.23
C GLY A 317 9.30 -10.14 -8.60
N VAL A 318 8.07 -10.46 -9.02
CA VAL A 318 7.50 -9.92 -10.28
C VAL A 318 7.38 -8.40 -10.23
N TRP A 319 6.84 -7.84 -9.15
CA TRP A 319 6.73 -6.39 -8.99
C TRP A 319 8.10 -5.72 -9.01
N LEU A 320 9.11 -6.30 -8.35
CA LEU A 320 10.48 -5.80 -8.33
C LEU A 320 11.13 -5.83 -9.72
N CYS A 321 10.96 -6.92 -10.47
CA CYS A 321 11.43 -7.03 -11.85
C CYS A 321 10.78 -5.95 -12.74
N GLN A 322 9.48 -5.73 -12.62
CA GLN A 322 8.75 -4.73 -13.41
C GLN A 322 9.06 -3.29 -13.01
N THR A 323 9.28 -3.03 -11.72
CA THR A 323 9.47 -1.68 -11.17
C THR A 323 10.92 -1.20 -11.33
N HIS A 324 11.88 -2.10 -11.13
CA HIS A 324 13.31 -1.75 -11.10
C HIS A 324 14.12 -2.34 -12.27
N GLY A 325 13.53 -3.21 -13.09
CA GLY A 325 14.25 -3.88 -14.17
C GLY A 325 15.24 -4.94 -13.69
N ILE A 326 15.04 -5.48 -12.48
CA ILE A 326 15.86 -6.60 -11.96
C ILE A 326 15.58 -7.83 -12.83
N PRO A 327 16.60 -8.50 -13.38
CA PRO A 327 16.37 -9.66 -14.22
C PRO A 327 16.04 -10.90 -13.37
N ALA A 328 15.05 -11.68 -13.81
CA ALA A 328 14.60 -12.89 -13.12
C ALA A 328 15.51 -14.10 -13.42
N HIS A 329 16.77 -14.02 -13.02
CA HIS A 329 17.73 -15.13 -13.03
C HIS A 329 18.66 -15.04 -11.82
N ARG A 330 19.37 -16.14 -11.53
CA ARG A 330 20.47 -16.10 -10.56
C ARG A 330 21.56 -15.15 -11.05
N PRO A 331 22.07 -14.23 -10.21
CA PRO A 331 23.19 -13.40 -10.62
C PRO A 331 24.45 -14.28 -10.76
N PRO A 332 25.22 -14.14 -11.85
CA PRO A 332 26.42 -14.96 -12.09
C PRO A 332 27.60 -14.61 -11.16
N THR A 333 27.61 -13.40 -10.61
CA THR A 333 28.58 -12.91 -9.63
C THR A 333 27.85 -12.11 -8.56
N TRP A 334 28.49 -11.92 -7.40
CA TRP A 334 27.93 -11.23 -6.25
C TRP A 334 27.48 -9.78 -6.52
N ASP A 335 28.00 -9.13 -7.56
CA ASP A 335 27.69 -7.76 -7.98
C ASP A 335 26.85 -7.67 -9.26
N ALA A 336 26.61 -8.79 -9.93
CA ALA A 336 25.78 -8.83 -11.13
C ALA A 336 24.28 -8.72 -10.81
N PRO A 337 23.45 -8.16 -11.71
CA PRO A 337 22.01 -8.11 -11.52
C PRO A 337 21.36 -9.50 -11.44
N GLY A 338 20.33 -9.65 -10.63
CA GLY A 338 19.60 -10.91 -10.51
C GLY A 338 18.84 -11.07 -9.20
N ILE A 339 18.26 -12.25 -9.00
CA ILE A 339 17.56 -12.64 -7.78
C ILE A 339 18.36 -13.76 -7.11
N GLY A 340 18.57 -13.65 -5.80
CA GLY A 340 19.28 -14.67 -5.03
C GLY A 340 18.85 -14.71 -3.57
N TYR A 341 19.66 -15.38 -2.77
CA TYR A 341 19.46 -15.54 -1.32
C TYR A 341 20.74 -15.24 -0.57
N HIS A 342 20.63 -14.86 0.69
CA HIS A 342 21.70 -14.21 1.45
C HIS A 342 23.03 -14.97 1.46
N ARG A 343 23.03 -16.28 1.72
CA ARG A 343 24.26 -17.11 1.70
C ARG A 343 24.81 -17.49 0.32
N MET A 344 24.20 -17.03 -0.78
CA MET A 344 24.62 -17.40 -2.15
C MET A 344 26.05 -16.96 -2.47
N PHE A 345 26.46 -15.77 -1.98
CA PHE A 345 27.81 -15.27 -2.12
C PHE A 345 28.35 -14.80 -0.78
N ARG A 346 29.62 -15.10 -0.52
CA ARG A 346 30.31 -14.66 0.70
C ARG A 346 30.25 -13.15 0.89
N GLN A 347 30.27 -12.36 -0.18
CA GLN A 347 30.23 -10.89 -0.15
C GLN A 347 28.92 -10.32 0.37
N TRP A 348 27.84 -11.11 0.37
CA TRP A 348 26.54 -10.69 0.88
C TRP A 348 26.43 -10.88 2.39
N SER A 349 27.42 -11.50 3.05
CA SER A 349 27.45 -11.74 4.49
C SER A 349 28.79 -11.31 5.11
N THR A 350 28.75 -10.65 6.27
CA THR A 350 29.97 -10.28 7.01
C THR A 350 30.63 -11.47 7.71
N ASP A 351 29.83 -12.44 8.17
CA ASP A 351 30.28 -13.48 9.10
C ASP A 351 29.96 -14.92 8.63
N GLY A 352 29.59 -15.11 7.36
CA GLY A 352 29.27 -16.43 6.82
C GLY A 352 27.93 -16.96 7.32
N THR A 353 26.85 -16.27 6.96
CA THR A 353 25.48 -16.62 7.35
C THR A 353 25.01 -17.96 6.77
N ALA A 354 24.24 -18.72 7.56
CA ALA A 354 23.57 -19.95 7.12
C ALA A 354 22.18 -19.68 6.49
N CYS A 355 21.75 -18.42 6.45
CA CYS A 355 20.43 -18.01 6.03
C CYS A 355 20.33 -17.80 4.50
N PRO A 356 19.21 -18.19 3.85
CA PRO A 356 18.17 -19.07 4.38
C PRO A 356 18.65 -20.54 4.42
N GLY A 357 17.99 -21.39 5.20
CA GLY A 357 18.34 -22.82 5.29
C GLY A 357 18.09 -23.62 4.00
N ASP A 358 18.54 -24.87 4.00
CA ASP A 358 18.65 -25.71 2.80
C ASP A 358 17.31 -25.91 2.08
N ALA A 359 16.22 -26.18 2.81
CA ALA A 359 14.88 -26.38 2.24
C ALA A 359 14.38 -25.15 1.46
N ARG A 360 14.68 -23.94 1.96
CA ARG A 360 14.34 -22.68 1.30
C ARG A 360 15.23 -22.41 0.09
N VAL A 361 16.51 -22.80 0.15
CA VAL A 361 17.40 -22.72 -1.02
C VAL A 361 16.92 -23.63 -2.14
N GLU A 362 16.48 -24.85 -1.82
CA GLU A 362 15.88 -25.77 -2.79
C GLU A 362 14.59 -25.18 -3.38
N GLN A 363 13.66 -24.71 -2.54
CA GLN A 363 12.45 -24.03 -3.01
C GLN A 363 12.72 -22.78 -3.84
N PHE A 364 13.80 -22.05 -3.56
CA PHE A 364 14.18 -20.91 -4.37
C PHE A 364 14.42 -21.32 -5.83
N ASP A 365 15.15 -22.41 -6.03
CA ASP A 365 15.50 -22.93 -7.34
C ASP A 365 14.35 -23.60 -8.06
N GLU A 366 13.56 -24.37 -7.33
CA GLU A 366 12.53 -25.21 -7.92
C GLU A 366 11.19 -24.48 -8.08
N VAL A 367 10.90 -23.51 -7.21
CA VAL A 367 9.57 -22.91 -7.09
C VAL A 367 9.60 -21.40 -7.29
N ILE A 368 10.41 -20.66 -6.51
CA ILE A 368 10.37 -19.20 -6.48
C ILE A 368 10.85 -18.60 -7.80
N LEU A 369 12.09 -18.89 -8.21
CA LEU A 369 12.67 -18.28 -9.40
C LEU A 369 11.93 -18.71 -10.68
N PRO A 370 11.62 -20.00 -10.89
CA PRO A 370 10.77 -20.41 -12.01
C PRO A 370 9.36 -19.81 -11.93
N GLY A 371 8.84 -19.61 -10.71
CA GLY A 371 7.56 -18.94 -10.47
C GLY A 371 7.52 -17.51 -10.98
N ILE A 372 8.52 -16.72 -10.61
CA ILE A 372 8.68 -15.33 -11.08
C ILE A 372 8.81 -15.30 -12.61
N GLN A 373 9.66 -16.15 -13.18
CA GLN A 373 9.87 -16.24 -14.63
C GLN A 373 8.57 -16.58 -15.38
N ARG A 374 7.79 -17.54 -14.86
CA ARG A 374 6.51 -17.95 -15.45
C ARG A 374 5.49 -16.82 -15.47
N VAL A 375 5.37 -16.07 -14.37
CA VAL A 375 4.44 -14.93 -14.29
C VAL A 375 4.88 -13.81 -15.23
N LEU A 376 6.18 -13.50 -15.29
CA LEU A 376 6.72 -12.51 -16.22
C LEU A 376 6.50 -12.91 -17.70
N ALA A 377 6.46 -14.20 -18.00
CA ALA A 377 6.13 -14.73 -19.32
C ALA A 377 4.61 -14.76 -19.64
N GLY A 378 3.77 -14.16 -18.78
CA GLY A 378 2.32 -14.09 -18.97
C GLY A 378 1.53 -15.21 -18.29
N GLY A 379 2.17 -16.03 -17.45
CA GLY A 379 1.50 -17.02 -16.62
C GLY A 379 0.69 -16.38 -15.47
N PRO A 380 -0.24 -17.13 -14.86
CA PRO A 380 -1.05 -16.64 -13.76
C PRO A 380 -0.21 -16.38 -12.50
N VAL A 381 -0.52 -15.31 -11.78
CA VAL A 381 0.03 -15.03 -10.44
C VAL A 381 -0.50 -16.09 -9.46
N PRO A 382 0.36 -16.73 -8.65
CA PRO A 382 -0.10 -17.65 -7.63
C PRO A 382 -1.07 -16.96 -6.67
N PRO A 383 -2.24 -17.55 -6.38
CA PRO A 383 -3.13 -17.00 -5.36
C PRO A 383 -2.44 -17.11 -4.00
N VAL A 384 -2.55 -16.06 -3.19
CA VAL A 384 -2.19 -16.15 -1.75
C VAL A 384 -3.33 -16.93 -1.09
N PRO A 385 -3.08 -18.11 -0.50
CA PRO A 385 -4.12 -18.88 0.16
C PRO A 385 -4.79 -18.01 1.24
N SER A 386 -6.12 -17.89 1.19
CA SER A 386 -6.86 -17.36 2.33
C SER A 386 -6.68 -18.34 3.48
N ASN A 387 -6.39 -17.87 4.70
CA ASN A 387 -6.28 -18.69 5.90
C ASN A 387 -7.58 -19.46 6.16
N SER A 388 -7.71 -20.59 5.50
CA SER A 388 -8.69 -21.64 5.67
C SER A 388 -7.92 -22.91 5.39
N SER A 389 -7.75 -23.74 6.42
CA SER A 389 -7.06 -25.03 6.47
C SER A 389 -5.52 -25.05 6.44
N GLY A 390 -4.93 -25.18 7.64
CA GLY A 390 -4.08 -26.34 7.95
C GLY A 390 -2.64 -26.36 7.44
N GLY A 391 -1.78 -25.46 7.91
CA GLY A 391 -0.33 -25.59 7.78
C GLY A 391 0.39 -24.84 8.90
N PHE A 392 1.03 -25.58 9.81
CA PHE A 392 1.88 -25.13 10.92
C PHE A 392 1.63 -23.70 11.44
N MET A 393 0.64 -23.53 12.32
CA MET A 393 0.76 -22.45 13.30
C MET A 393 1.77 -22.93 14.33
N ALA A 394 2.90 -22.24 14.47
CA ALA A 394 3.61 -22.24 15.74
C ALA A 394 2.56 -21.99 16.82
N THR A 395 2.51 -22.84 17.84
CA THR A 395 1.47 -22.72 18.85
C THR A 395 1.53 -21.31 19.45
N PRO A 396 0.39 -20.71 19.85
CA PRO A 396 0.41 -19.45 20.61
C PRO A 396 1.39 -19.47 21.79
N VAL A 397 1.73 -20.65 22.30
CA VAL A 397 2.75 -20.85 23.34
C VAL A 397 4.17 -20.59 22.84
N GLU A 398 4.53 -21.00 21.61
CA GLU A 398 5.87 -20.79 21.02
C GLU A 398 6.06 -19.35 20.51
N THR A 399 4.99 -18.69 20.08
CA THR A 399 5.00 -17.29 19.63
C THR A 399 5.06 -16.29 20.79
N TRP A 400 4.67 -16.68 22.01
CA TRP A 400 4.57 -15.79 23.18
C TRP A 400 5.58 -16.07 24.30
N SER A 401 6.39 -17.14 24.22
CA SER A 401 7.24 -17.58 25.34
C SER A 401 8.61 -16.91 25.48
N TYR A 402 8.98 -15.92 24.67
CA TYR A 402 10.32 -15.36 24.71
C TYR A 402 10.34 -13.83 24.84
N ALA A 403 10.12 -13.37 26.08
CA ALA A 403 10.57 -12.07 26.57
C ALA A 403 12.05 -12.18 27.02
N ASN A 404 12.81 -11.10 26.84
CA ASN A 404 14.17 -10.97 27.35
C ASN A 404 14.12 -11.04 28.89
N PRO A 405 14.98 -11.80 29.59
CA PRO A 405 14.95 -11.89 31.06
C PRO A 405 15.20 -10.54 31.79
N ASN A 406 15.52 -9.47 31.05
CA ASN A 406 15.62 -8.11 31.56
C ASN A 406 14.33 -7.28 31.41
N ASP A 407 13.30 -7.79 30.74
CA ASP A 407 12.02 -7.12 30.61
C ASP A 407 11.15 -7.43 31.84
N GLY A 408 10.48 -6.40 32.38
CA GLY A 408 9.56 -6.58 33.51
C GLY A 408 8.40 -7.52 33.18
N PRO A 409 7.72 -8.11 34.19
CA PRO A 409 6.70 -9.12 33.97
C PRO A 409 5.50 -8.57 33.20
N ASP A 410 5.22 -9.19 32.06
CA ASP A 410 4.12 -8.88 31.15
C ASP A 410 2.76 -9.39 31.67
N ALA A 411 1.70 -9.15 30.89
CA ALA A 411 0.34 -9.53 31.25
C ALA A 411 0.15 -11.04 31.43
N TRP A 412 0.89 -11.88 30.70
CA TRP A 412 0.83 -13.34 30.80
C TRP A 412 1.56 -13.83 32.06
N GLN A 413 2.76 -13.28 32.34
CA GLN A 413 3.49 -13.58 33.58
C GLN A 413 2.67 -13.18 34.80
N ARG A 414 1.99 -12.02 34.75
CA ARG A 414 1.05 -11.59 35.81
C ARG A 414 -0.15 -12.52 35.96
N LEU A 415 -0.70 -13.03 34.85
CA LEU A 415 -1.80 -14.00 34.86
C LEU A 415 -1.37 -15.35 35.44
N LYS A 416 -0.18 -15.84 35.07
CA LYS A 416 0.44 -17.06 35.58
C LYS A 416 0.73 -16.95 37.08
N ASP A 417 1.33 -15.84 37.52
CA ASP A 417 1.64 -15.57 38.93
C ASP A 417 0.39 -15.37 39.79
N SER A 418 -0.73 -14.96 39.18
CA SER A 418 -2.04 -14.82 39.84
C SER A 418 -2.88 -16.10 39.88
N SER A 419 -2.43 -17.17 39.22
CA SER A 419 -3.20 -18.41 39.11
C SER A 419 -2.91 -19.35 40.30
N PRO A 420 -3.94 -19.97 40.92
CA PRO A 420 -3.73 -20.99 41.95
C PRO A 420 -2.90 -22.17 41.41
N GLU A 421 -1.93 -22.64 42.18
CA GLU A 421 -1.04 -23.74 41.78
C GLU A 421 -1.85 -24.99 41.35
N GLY A 422 -1.66 -25.44 40.11
CA GLY A 422 -2.15 -26.73 39.63
C GLY A 422 -2.99 -26.72 38.35
N VAL A 423 -3.39 -25.57 37.82
CA VAL A 423 -4.33 -25.52 36.66
C VAL A 423 -3.66 -25.86 35.31
N TRP A 424 -2.33 -25.75 35.19
CA TRP A 424 -1.64 -25.83 33.88
C TRP A 424 -0.45 -26.79 33.82
N ASN A 425 -0.48 -27.91 34.55
CA ASN A 425 0.54 -28.95 34.40
C ASN A 425 0.07 -30.06 33.44
N TYR A 426 0.36 -29.91 32.14
CA TYR A 426 0.43 -31.06 31.24
C TYR A 426 1.74 -31.02 30.45
N LYS A 427 2.64 -31.96 30.73
CA LYS A 427 3.81 -32.25 29.90
C LYS A 427 3.33 -33.10 28.74
N PHE A 428 3.64 -32.70 27.50
CA PHE A 428 3.51 -33.58 26.34
C PHE A 428 4.48 -34.75 26.52
N GLY A 429 3.95 -35.89 26.98
CA GLY A 429 4.64 -37.16 27.05
C GLY A 429 4.54 -37.90 25.72
N GLU A 430 5.63 -38.58 25.39
CA GLU A 430 5.77 -39.50 24.25
C GLU A 430 4.58 -40.47 24.15
N THR A 431 4.22 -40.75 22.90
CA THR A 431 3.09 -41.60 22.53
C THR A 431 3.30 -43.03 22.98
N ASP A 432 2.30 -43.58 23.68
CA ASP A 432 1.75 -44.90 23.37
C ASP A 432 0.29 -44.93 23.86
N ASP A 433 -0.58 -45.41 22.97
CA ASP A 433 -1.91 -45.98 23.24
C ASP A 433 -3.03 -45.05 23.79
N GLY A 434 -3.75 -44.39 22.87
CA GLY A 434 -5.19 -44.14 23.07
C GLY A 434 -5.66 -42.77 23.61
N ALA A 435 -4.87 -41.69 23.48
CA ALA A 435 -5.28 -40.35 23.92
C ALA A 435 -6.18 -39.62 22.89
N PRO A 436 -7.16 -38.80 23.34
CA PRO A 436 -8.12 -38.11 22.47
C PRO A 436 -7.41 -37.15 21.51
N SER A 437 -7.93 -37.04 20.29
CA SER A 437 -7.30 -36.28 19.21
C SER A 437 -7.21 -34.79 19.56
N ALA A 438 -6.28 -34.05 18.93
CA ALA A 438 -6.22 -32.59 19.06
C ALA A 438 -7.58 -31.91 18.75
N ALA A 439 -8.44 -32.54 17.95
CA ALA A 439 -9.80 -32.10 17.67
C ALA A 439 -10.74 -32.23 18.88
N ASP A 440 -10.53 -33.21 19.75
CA ASP A 440 -11.30 -33.39 20.99
C ASP A 440 -10.86 -32.39 22.06
N TYR A 441 -9.57 -32.08 22.13
CA TYR A 441 -9.03 -31.01 22.97
C TYR A 441 -9.54 -29.62 22.55
N LEU A 442 -9.54 -29.33 21.24
CA LEU A 442 -10.08 -28.07 20.70
C LEU A 442 -11.60 -27.95 20.87
N ARG A 443 -12.34 -29.07 20.82
CA ARG A 443 -13.77 -29.09 21.14
C ARG A 443 -14.02 -28.82 22.63
N GLY A 444 -13.16 -29.32 23.52
CA GLY A 444 -13.20 -29.00 24.95
C GLY A 444 -12.98 -27.51 25.22
N ILE A 445 -11.89 -26.94 24.68
CA ILE A 445 -11.60 -25.50 24.81
C ILE A 445 -12.72 -24.64 24.24
N HIS A 446 -13.28 -25.01 23.08
CA HIS A 446 -14.40 -24.29 22.51
C HIS A 446 -15.64 -24.33 23.43
N GLY A 447 -15.94 -25.49 24.01
CA GLY A 447 -17.01 -25.64 25.01
C GLY A 447 -16.79 -24.76 26.24
N ASP A 448 -15.57 -24.74 26.78
CA ASP A 448 -15.21 -23.95 27.95
C ASP A 448 -15.28 -22.44 27.67
N VAL A 449 -14.85 -21.98 26.49
CA VAL A 449 -14.96 -20.58 26.05
C VAL A 449 -16.41 -20.16 25.87
N VAL A 450 -17.26 -21.03 25.31
CA VAL A 450 -18.70 -20.76 25.18
C VAL A 450 -19.35 -20.65 26.56
N ALA A 451 -19.07 -21.59 27.47
CA ALA A 451 -19.59 -21.54 28.84
C ALA A 451 -19.13 -20.28 29.59
N LEU A 452 -17.88 -19.84 29.39
CA LEU A 452 -17.36 -18.60 29.98
C LEU A 452 -18.07 -17.35 29.43
N SER A 453 -18.33 -17.34 28.12
CA SER A 453 -19.07 -16.26 27.44
C SER A 453 -20.51 -16.17 27.91
N GLU A 454 -21.17 -17.31 28.12
CA GLU A 454 -22.53 -17.39 28.66
C GLU A 454 -22.56 -16.89 30.12
N ALA A 455 -21.63 -17.36 30.97
CA ALA A 455 -21.51 -16.90 32.36
C ALA A 455 -21.21 -15.39 32.46
N MET A 456 -20.37 -14.85 31.57
CA MET A 456 -20.12 -13.40 31.48
C MET A 456 -21.37 -12.63 31.04
N SER A 457 -22.16 -13.19 30.13
CA SER A 457 -23.42 -12.59 29.67
C SER A 457 -24.47 -12.58 30.79
N GLU A 458 -24.57 -13.65 31.57
CA GLU A 458 -25.43 -13.71 32.76
C GLU A 458 -24.98 -12.73 33.85
N ALA A 459 -23.67 -12.64 34.10
CA ALA A 459 -23.11 -11.67 35.05
C ALA A 459 -23.38 -10.23 34.62
N LEU A 460 -23.27 -9.94 33.32
CA LEU A 460 -23.58 -8.63 32.74
C LEU A 460 -25.08 -8.31 32.85
N ALA A 461 -25.95 -9.29 32.61
CA ALA A 461 -27.40 -9.14 32.79
C ALA A 461 -27.77 -8.88 34.26
N ALA A 462 -27.15 -9.60 35.19
CA ALA A 462 -27.35 -9.40 36.63
C ALA A 462 -26.83 -8.03 37.11
N LEU A 463 -25.72 -7.55 36.55
CA LEU A 463 -25.18 -6.22 36.83
C LEU A 463 -26.10 -5.14 36.27
N THR A 464 -26.60 -5.31 35.05
CA THR A 464 -27.56 -4.40 34.40
C THR A 464 -28.85 -4.31 35.22
N ALA A 465 -29.41 -5.44 35.66
CA ALA A 465 -30.59 -5.45 36.52
C ALA A 465 -30.35 -4.76 37.88
N LYS A 466 -29.14 -4.87 38.45
CA LYS A 466 -28.78 -4.13 39.67
C LYS A 466 -28.64 -2.63 39.43
N VAL A 467 -28.09 -2.23 38.28
CA VAL A 467 -28.00 -0.81 37.88
C VAL A 467 -29.39 -0.23 37.66
N ASP A 468 -30.29 -0.96 37.02
CA ASP A 468 -31.69 -0.56 36.81
C ASP A 468 -32.47 -0.50 38.14
N ALA A 469 -32.21 -1.40 39.08
CA ALA A 469 -32.81 -1.38 40.41
C ALA A 469 -32.29 -0.23 41.30
N LEU A 470 -31.06 0.26 41.04
CA LEU A 470 -30.47 1.42 41.70
C LEU A 470 -30.87 2.75 41.03
N ALA A 471 -31.41 2.71 39.81
CA ALA A 471 -32.01 3.85 39.15
C ALA A 471 -33.37 4.19 39.78
N VAL A 472 -33.35 4.93 40.89
CA VAL A 472 -34.57 5.50 41.50
C VAL A 472 -35.28 6.39 40.47
N PRO A 473 -36.60 6.23 40.24
CA PRO A 473 -37.33 7.15 39.37
C PRO A 473 -37.38 8.53 40.02
N ALA A 474 -36.66 9.49 39.43
CA ALA A 474 -36.81 10.90 39.73
C ALA A 474 -38.16 11.41 39.22
N LYS A 475 -39.25 11.04 39.89
CA LYS A 475 -40.54 11.72 39.83
C LYS A 475 -41.36 11.40 41.09
N GLU A 476 -41.79 12.50 41.72
CA GLU A 476 -42.75 12.60 42.84
C GLU A 476 -42.20 12.57 44.28
N ALA A 477 -41.64 13.70 44.71
CA ALA A 477 -42.01 14.37 45.97
C ALA A 477 -41.67 15.86 45.85
N GLY A 478 -42.68 16.68 45.52
CA GLY A 478 -42.50 18.09 45.19
C GLY A 478 -42.30 19.02 46.39
N LYS A 479 -41.66 20.15 46.12
CA LYS A 479 -42.03 21.50 46.57
C LYS A 479 -41.60 22.53 45.54
#